data_AF-A0A8S4B5Y3-F1
#
_entry.id   AF-A0A8S4B5Y3-F1
#
_cell.length_a   1.000
_cell.length_b   1.000
_cell.length_c   1.000
_cell.angle_alpha   90.00
_cell.angle_beta   90.00
_cell.angle_gamma   90.00
#
_symmetry.space_group_name_H-M   'P 1'
#
loop_
_entity.id
_entity.type
_entity.pdbx_description
1 polymer ?
#
loop_
_entity_poly.entity_id
_entity_poly.type
_entity_poly.pdbx_seq_one_letter_code
_entity_poly.pdbx_strand_id
1 'polypeptide(L)'
;MALSDADVQKQIKHMMAFIEQEANEKAEEIDAKAEEEFNIEKGRLVQTQRLKIMEYYEKKEKQIEQQKKIQMSNLMNQARLKVLKARDDMISDMLNEARQRLANVAKDPAKYPALMDGLVLQGFYQLLEPKVTIRCRKQDVQMVQASIQRNAAIYKEAVKSNIEARIDQDNFLSPDISGGIEIYNGTGKIKVANTLESRLDLMAQQHVLVGIQDSAVGYKDMVISRYLALVTFVPLVWVVRENAGMPDPAQRDLLMRQEASRQTGGLLTLTAAEQKLDAYLHRLKEQEMSAAHFPPTLHFFKAKPLIQKSSIFKLLQKMPKGKENAQQMDGLLNSLMQHLTLFTDDPDGEYPNQDVVWEKFEKAFIAAAGLTTHAPVLRDYFYQGLEELYHDNIMYLEIRSGLSRVGRENSGRTLWYFKEALSLPAELGATLPYFFHAGETADDEGTDIDQNILDALIFNTTRIGHGYALAHHPLAKELSRRRNIAVELCPISNQVLKLVSDLRNHPAAVLMSEGHPMVISSDDPSLFGNTGLSYDFYEAFVGIGGLKANLGTLKELALNSIRYSSLPPHLKNDAIVMWQNKWDAFISNNS
;
A
#
# COMPACT_ATOMS: atom_id res chain seq x y z
N MET A 1 89.31 44.04 31.71
CA MET A 1 88.96 44.91 30.56
C MET A 1 87.67 45.61 30.92
N ALA A 2 87.66 46.94 31.00
CA ALA A 2 86.42 47.70 31.18
C ALA A 2 85.63 47.62 29.87
N LEU A 3 84.33 47.32 29.94
CA LEU A 3 83.42 47.37 28.79
C LEU A 3 83.42 48.79 28.21
N SER A 4 83.46 48.92 26.89
CA SER A 4 83.40 50.23 26.26
C SER A 4 81.98 50.79 26.33
N ASP A 5 81.82 52.12 26.34
CA ASP A 5 80.49 52.76 26.34
C ASP A 5 79.60 52.30 25.16
N ALA A 6 80.22 51.89 24.04
CA ALA A 6 79.53 51.32 22.89
C ALA A 6 78.94 49.93 23.18
N ASP A 7 79.63 49.11 23.97
CA ASP A 7 79.15 47.79 24.38
C ASP A 7 77.99 47.91 25.38
N VAL A 8 78.05 48.89 26.28
CA VAL A 8 76.98 49.21 27.23
C VAL A 8 75.72 49.68 26.48
N GLN A 9 75.85 50.60 25.50
CA GLN A 9 74.72 51.01 24.68
C GLN A 9 74.12 49.87 23.86
N LYS A 10 74.96 48.96 23.35
CA LYS A 10 74.49 47.78 22.62
C LYS A 10 73.70 46.83 23.51
N GLN A 11 74.14 46.62 24.75
CA GLN A 11 73.39 45.85 25.74
C GLN A 11 72.05 46.51 26.10
N ILE A 12 72.02 47.83 26.29
CA ILE A 12 70.78 48.56 26.58
C ILE A 12 69.79 48.43 25.42
N LYS A 13 70.24 48.60 24.17
CA LYS A 13 69.37 48.42 23.00
C LYS A 13 68.83 46.99 22.88
N HIS A 14 69.67 46.00 23.15
CA HIS A 14 69.25 44.60 23.13
C HIS A 14 68.20 44.31 24.23
N MET A 15 68.39 44.89 25.42
CA MET A 15 67.45 44.75 26.53
C MET A 15 66.12 45.46 26.25
N MET A 16 66.14 46.65 25.64
CA MET A 16 64.93 47.35 25.20
C MET A 16 64.16 46.55 24.14
N ALA A 17 64.85 46.02 23.14
CA ALA A 17 64.22 45.20 22.10
C ALA A 17 63.62 43.91 22.67
N PHE A 18 64.29 43.28 23.65
CA PHE A 18 63.76 42.12 24.35
C PHE A 18 62.48 42.45 25.14
N ILE A 19 62.47 43.56 25.89
CA ILE A 19 61.29 44.01 26.65
C ILE A 19 60.12 44.33 25.70
N GLU A 20 60.40 44.98 24.58
CA GLU A 20 59.37 45.33 23.59
C GLU A 20 58.80 44.07 22.90
N GLN A 21 59.65 43.09 22.58
CA GLN A 21 59.21 41.80 22.06
C GLN A 21 58.35 41.05 23.09
N GLU A 22 58.80 40.95 24.34
CA GLU A 22 58.06 40.26 25.41
C GLU A 22 56.70 40.94 25.69
N ALA A 23 56.65 42.27 25.63
CA ALA A 23 55.40 43.02 25.76
C ALA A 23 54.44 42.76 24.60
N ASN A 24 54.93 42.71 23.36
CA ASN A 24 54.11 42.41 22.18
C ASN A 24 53.60 40.97 22.19
N GLU A 25 54.45 39.99 22.51
CA GLU A 25 54.05 38.58 22.65
C GLU A 25 52.97 38.43 23.73
N LYS A 26 53.09 39.16 24.85
CA LYS A 26 52.08 39.14 25.91
C LYS A 26 50.77 39.78 25.51
N ALA A 27 50.80 40.85 24.72
CA ALA A 27 49.60 41.49 24.19
C ALA A 27 48.85 40.55 23.22
N GLU A 28 49.57 39.90 22.31
CA GLU A 28 49.00 38.91 21.37
C GLU A 28 48.40 37.71 22.11
N GLU A 29 49.05 37.21 23.18
CA GLU A 29 48.51 36.12 24.00
C GLU A 29 47.20 36.51 24.70
N ILE A 30 47.09 37.76 25.18
CA ILE A 30 45.88 38.26 25.82
C ILE A 30 44.74 38.40 24.81
N ASP A 31 45.03 38.96 23.63
CA ASP A 31 44.03 39.13 22.57
C ASP A 31 43.50 37.77 22.08
N ALA A 32 44.40 36.80 21.88
CA ALA A 32 44.02 35.45 21.48
C ALA A 32 43.11 34.77 22.54
N LYS A 33 43.44 34.91 23.83
CA LYS A 33 42.62 34.39 24.93
C LYS A 33 41.26 35.08 25.02
N ALA A 34 41.21 36.39 24.85
CA ALA A 34 39.97 37.15 24.86
C ALA A 34 39.05 36.75 23.70
N GLU A 35 39.61 36.52 22.51
CA GLU A 35 38.85 36.06 21.35
C GLU A 35 38.34 34.62 21.53
N GLU A 36 39.15 33.74 22.12
CA GLU A 36 38.72 32.38 22.47
C GLU A 36 37.54 32.39 23.47
N GLU A 37 37.66 33.14 24.57
CA GLU A 37 36.58 33.27 25.56
C GLU A 37 35.31 33.88 24.96
N PHE A 38 35.44 34.91 24.12
CA PHE A 38 34.32 35.51 23.40
C PHE A 38 33.61 34.49 22.52
N ASN A 39 34.36 33.68 21.77
CA ASN A 39 33.78 32.68 20.88
C ASN A 39 33.08 31.55 21.64
N ILE A 40 33.64 31.12 22.78
CA ILE A 40 33.01 30.14 23.68
C ILE A 40 31.67 30.68 24.20
N GLU A 41 31.64 31.91 24.73
CA GLU A 41 30.44 32.48 25.31
C GLU A 41 29.37 32.79 24.24
N LYS A 42 29.78 33.27 23.06
CA LYS A 42 28.92 33.43 21.89
C LYS A 42 28.29 32.09 21.49
N GLY A 43 29.10 31.03 21.41
CA GLY A 43 28.63 29.68 21.11
C GLY A 43 27.59 29.20 22.13
N ARG A 44 27.87 29.39 23.43
CA ARG A 44 26.95 29.04 24.51
C ARG A 44 25.61 29.77 24.42
N LEU A 45 25.63 31.08 24.15
CA LEU A 45 24.42 31.90 24.00
C LEU A 45 23.59 31.46 22.79
N VAL A 46 24.23 31.23 21.64
CA VAL A 46 23.55 30.76 20.43
C VAL A 46 22.92 29.38 20.65
N GLN A 47 23.65 28.45 21.25
CA GLN A 47 23.15 27.10 21.52
C GLN A 47 21.98 27.13 22.52
N THR A 48 22.07 27.95 23.57
CA THR A 48 20.98 28.12 24.55
C THR A 48 19.71 28.66 23.90
N GLN A 49 19.82 29.68 23.03
CA GLN A 49 18.65 30.24 22.33
C GLN A 49 18.10 29.25 21.30
N ARG A 50 18.96 28.52 20.59
CA ARG A 50 18.55 27.47 19.65
C ARG A 50 17.72 26.39 20.34
N LEU A 51 18.15 25.91 21.51
CA LEU A 51 17.40 24.91 22.29
C LEU A 51 16.03 25.44 22.72
N LYS A 52 15.94 26.70 23.18
CA LYS A 52 14.66 27.34 23.52
C LYS A 52 13.71 27.44 22.32
N ILE A 53 14.24 27.80 21.15
CA ILE A 53 13.46 27.87 19.92
C ILE A 53 12.95 26.47 19.53
N MET A 54 13.81 25.46 19.58
CA MET A 54 13.42 24.07 19.29
C MET A 54 12.30 23.60 20.23
N GLU A 55 12.45 23.79 21.55
CA GLU A 55 11.44 23.37 22.53
C GLU A 55 10.09 24.10 22.33
N TYR A 56 10.14 25.37 21.95
CA TYR A 56 8.94 26.15 21.61
C TYR A 56 8.20 25.57 20.39
N TYR A 57 8.94 25.25 19.33
CA TYR A 57 8.34 24.68 18.11
C TYR A 57 7.85 23.24 18.33
N GLU A 58 8.56 22.42 19.10
CA GLU A 58 8.12 21.07 19.45
C GLU A 58 6.80 21.09 20.24
N LYS A 59 6.65 22.04 21.18
CA LYS A 59 5.38 22.24 21.91
C LYS A 59 4.26 22.69 20.99
N LYS A 60 4.54 23.59 20.05
CA LYS A 60 3.55 24.06 19.06
C LYS A 60 3.11 22.94 18.11
N GLU A 61 4.05 22.14 17.65
CA GLU A 61 3.80 20.99 16.79
C GLU A 61 2.86 19.98 17.47
N LYS A 62 3.18 19.59 18.72
CA LYS A 62 2.32 18.70 19.51
C LYS A 62 0.90 19.27 19.70
N GLN A 63 0.77 20.58 19.90
CA GLN A 63 -0.55 21.23 20.00
C GLN A 63 -1.33 21.18 18.69
N ILE A 64 -0.67 21.47 17.56
CA ILE A 64 -1.28 21.42 16.22
C ILE A 64 -1.69 19.98 15.89
N GLU A 65 -0.87 19.00 16.22
CA GLU A 65 -1.17 17.59 15.97
C GLU A 65 -2.39 17.12 16.77
N GLN A 66 -2.49 17.48 18.05
CA GLN A 66 -3.68 17.21 18.86
C GLN A 66 -4.94 17.87 18.30
N GLN A 67 -4.84 19.14 17.86
CA GLN A 67 -5.95 19.84 17.22
C GLN A 67 -6.39 19.16 15.91
N LYS A 68 -5.43 18.71 15.09
CA LYS A 68 -5.71 17.96 13.85
C LYS A 68 -6.44 16.65 14.16
N LYS A 69 -6.01 15.89 15.18
CA LYS A 69 -6.66 14.64 15.62
C LYS A 69 -8.11 14.88 16.06
N ILE A 70 -8.37 15.94 16.83
CA ILE A 70 -9.73 16.31 17.27
C ILE A 70 -10.60 16.69 16.05
N GLN A 71 -10.08 17.53 15.17
CA GLN A 71 -10.80 17.97 13.98
C GLN A 71 -11.13 16.80 13.05
N MET A 72 -10.16 15.90 12.83
CA MET A 72 -10.34 14.71 12.01
C MET A 72 -11.41 13.78 12.60
N SER A 73 -11.36 13.52 13.91
CA SER A 73 -12.37 12.71 14.60
C SER A 73 -13.79 13.29 14.45
N ASN A 74 -13.93 14.61 14.59
CA ASN A 74 -15.21 15.29 14.41
C ASN A 74 -15.71 15.19 12.96
N LEU A 75 -14.83 15.38 11.97
CA LEU A 75 -15.18 15.29 10.55
C LEU A 75 -15.60 13.86 10.18
N MET A 76 -14.87 12.86 10.67
CA MET A 76 -15.20 11.44 10.46
C MET A 76 -16.54 11.07 11.07
N ASN A 77 -16.83 11.55 12.28
CA ASN A 77 -18.13 11.33 12.91
C ASN A 77 -19.27 12.00 12.12
N GLN A 78 -19.06 13.22 11.64
CA GLN A 78 -20.05 13.91 10.79
C GLN A 78 -20.28 13.17 9.46
N ALA A 79 -19.22 12.68 8.81
CA ALA A 79 -19.31 11.90 7.58
C ALA A 79 -20.06 10.58 7.82
N ARG A 80 -19.73 9.86 8.90
CA ARG A 80 -20.40 8.63 9.31
C ARG A 80 -21.90 8.85 9.52
N LEU A 81 -22.30 9.92 10.21
CA LEU A 81 -23.71 10.25 10.43
C LEU A 81 -24.44 10.55 9.13
N LYS A 82 -23.80 11.23 8.17
CA LYS A 82 -24.38 11.47 6.84
C LYS A 82 -24.61 10.18 6.07
N VAL A 83 -23.65 9.25 6.09
CA VAL A 83 -23.78 7.93 5.45
C VAL A 83 -24.91 7.12 6.08
N LEU A 84 -24.97 7.08 7.42
CA LEU A 84 -26.04 6.39 8.15
C LEU A 84 -27.41 6.96 7.80
N LYS A 85 -27.54 8.29 7.73
CA LYS A 85 -28.79 8.95 7.34
C LYS A 85 -29.20 8.61 5.91
N ALA A 86 -28.28 8.74 4.93
CA ALA A 86 -28.57 8.42 3.54
C ALA A 86 -28.97 6.94 3.35
N ARG A 87 -28.37 6.05 4.15
CA ARG A 87 -28.74 4.63 4.17
C ARG A 87 -30.15 4.42 4.72
N ASP A 88 -30.49 5.08 5.83
CA ASP A 88 -31.82 4.99 6.45
C ASP A 88 -32.92 5.53 5.51
N ASP A 89 -32.64 6.68 4.88
CA ASP A 89 -33.52 7.28 3.86
C ASP A 89 -33.78 6.29 2.71
N MET A 90 -32.72 5.65 2.18
CA MET A 90 -32.84 4.67 1.10
C MET A 90 -33.62 3.41 1.50
N ILE A 91 -33.44 2.92 2.74
CA ILE A 91 -34.20 1.78 3.26
C ILE A 91 -35.68 2.15 3.38
N SER A 92 -35.98 3.35 3.90
CA SER A 92 -37.35 3.86 4.01
C SER A 92 -38.03 3.94 2.65
N ASP A 93 -37.34 4.48 1.64
CA ASP A 93 -37.85 4.59 0.26
C ASP A 93 -38.14 3.20 -0.33
N MET A 94 -37.23 2.24 -0.17
CA MET A 94 -37.41 0.87 -0.66
C MET A 94 -38.59 0.16 0.02
N LEU A 95 -38.78 0.35 1.32
CA LEU A 95 -39.92 -0.22 2.06
C LEU A 95 -41.24 0.41 1.62
N ASN A 96 -41.26 1.71 1.37
CA ASN A 96 -42.43 2.40 0.85
C ASN A 96 -42.80 1.90 -0.57
N GLU A 97 -41.82 1.70 -1.43
CA GLU A 97 -42.05 1.10 -2.76
C GLU A 97 -42.58 -0.34 -2.65
N ALA A 98 -42.01 -1.15 -1.76
CA ALA A 98 -42.47 -2.52 -1.51
C ALA A 98 -43.93 -2.55 -1.01
N ARG A 99 -44.33 -1.63 -0.10
CA ARG A 99 -45.72 -1.49 0.34
C ARG A 99 -46.66 -1.18 -0.82
N GLN A 100 -46.28 -0.25 -1.71
CA GLN A 100 -47.08 0.07 -2.90
C GLN A 100 -47.24 -1.13 -3.84
N ARG A 101 -46.18 -1.92 -4.03
CA ARG A 101 -46.23 -3.16 -4.84
C ARG A 101 -47.13 -4.23 -4.21
N LEU A 102 -47.11 -4.39 -2.88
CA LEU A 102 -48.00 -5.33 -2.17
C LEU A 102 -49.48 -4.96 -2.33
N ALA A 103 -49.81 -3.67 -2.29
CA ALA A 103 -51.17 -3.19 -2.55
C ALA A 103 -51.67 -3.57 -3.95
N ASN A 104 -50.79 -3.71 -4.94
CA ASN A 104 -51.15 -4.17 -6.28
C ASN A 104 -51.40 -5.69 -6.34
N VAL A 105 -50.66 -6.49 -5.56
CA VAL A 105 -50.88 -7.95 -5.47
C VAL A 105 -52.27 -8.27 -4.93
N ALA A 106 -52.75 -7.49 -3.97
CA ALA A 106 -54.09 -7.67 -3.40
C ALA A 106 -55.25 -7.35 -4.36
N LYS A 107 -54.96 -6.72 -5.51
CA LYS A 107 -55.93 -6.44 -6.58
C LYS A 107 -55.96 -7.55 -7.64
N ASP A 108 -54.99 -8.46 -7.66
CA ASP A 108 -54.90 -9.54 -8.64
C ASP A 108 -55.85 -10.70 -8.26
N PRO A 109 -56.92 -10.94 -9.05
CA PRO A 109 -57.95 -11.93 -8.70
C PRO A 109 -57.46 -13.38 -8.82
N ALA A 110 -56.33 -13.65 -9.48
CA ALA A 110 -55.76 -14.99 -9.59
C ALA A 110 -54.76 -15.29 -8.46
N LYS A 111 -53.95 -14.30 -8.07
CA LYS A 111 -52.86 -14.51 -7.09
C LYS A 111 -53.29 -14.32 -5.64
N TYR A 112 -54.15 -13.34 -5.35
CA TYR A 112 -54.51 -13.00 -3.97
C TYR A 112 -55.30 -14.11 -3.25
N PRO A 113 -56.25 -14.83 -3.88
CA PRO A 113 -56.94 -15.96 -3.23
C PRO A 113 -56.00 -17.12 -2.88
N ALA A 114 -55.06 -17.46 -3.76
CA ALA A 114 -54.07 -18.51 -3.51
C ALA A 114 -53.13 -18.13 -2.36
N LEU A 115 -52.73 -16.86 -2.29
CA LEU A 115 -51.95 -16.33 -1.17
C LEU A 115 -52.73 -16.39 0.14
N MET A 116 -54.01 -16.03 0.12
CA MET A 116 -54.90 -16.09 1.29
C MET A 116 -55.00 -17.51 1.85
N ASP A 117 -55.09 -18.51 0.98
CA ASP A 117 -55.10 -19.93 1.38
C ASP A 117 -53.82 -20.30 2.15
N GLY A 118 -52.65 -19.86 1.68
CA GLY A 118 -51.39 -20.07 2.39
C GLY A 118 -51.31 -19.33 3.75
N LEU A 119 -51.81 -18.09 3.82
CA LEU A 119 -51.80 -17.27 5.04
C LEU A 119 -52.69 -17.86 6.15
N VAL A 120 -53.88 -18.36 5.78
CA VAL A 120 -54.81 -19.04 6.70
C VAL A 120 -54.19 -20.32 7.21
N LEU A 121 -53.69 -21.17 6.30
CA LEU A 121 -53.12 -22.47 6.66
C LEU A 121 -51.87 -22.32 7.56
N GLN A 122 -50.99 -21.36 7.25
CA GLN A 122 -49.82 -21.09 8.08
C GLN A 122 -50.24 -20.62 9.48
N GLY A 123 -51.25 -19.75 9.58
CA GLY A 123 -51.75 -19.29 10.87
C GLY A 123 -52.37 -20.42 11.71
N PHE A 124 -53.03 -21.38 11.08
CA PHE A 124 -53.52 -22.59 11.76
C PHE A 124 -52.36 -23.44 12.33
N TYR A 125 -51.33 -23.68 11.54
CA TYR A 125 -50.14 -24.41 11.99
C TYR A 125 -49.32 -23.68 13.05
N GLN A 126 -49.37 -22.34 13.10
CA GLN A 126 -48.64 -21.56 14.11
C GLN A 126 -49.37 -21.49 15.45
N LEU A 127 -50.71 -21.44 15.43
CA LEU A 127 -51.49 -21.41 16.67
C LEU A 127 -51.71 -22.81 17.27
N LEU A 128 -51.94 -23.83 16.44
CA LEU A 128 -52.26 -25.21 16.87
C LEU A 128 -53.41 -25.29 17.88
N GLU A 129 -54.38 -24.39 17.78
CA GLU A 129 -55.53 -24.29 18.69
C GLU A 129 -56.81 -24.85 18.04
N PRO A 130 -57.73 -25.48 18.80
CA PRO A 130 -58.97 -26.04 18.26
C PRO A 130 -60.00 -24.95 17.92
N LYS A 131 -59.90 -23.76 18.50
CA LYS A 131 -60.80 -22.63 18.23
C LYS A 131 -60.01 -21.37 17.90
N VAL A 132 -60.28 -20.78 16.74
CA VAL A 132 -59.59 -19.58 16.26
C VAL A 132 -60.55 -18.54 15.73
N THR A 133 -60.22 -17.28 15.92
CA THR A 133 -60.98 -16.13 15.40
C THR A 133 -60.10 -15.35 14.41
N ILE A 134 -60.59 -15.11 13.20
CA ILE A 134 -59.84 -14.46 12.13
C ILE A 134 -60.39 -13.05 11.90
N ARG A 135 -59.50 -12.06 11.87
CA ARG A 135 -59.78 -10.68 11.43
C ARG A 135 -59.23 -10.49 10.03
N CYS A 136 -60.05 -9.88 9.17
CA CYS A 136 -59.69 -9.54 7.80
C CYS A 136 -60.30 -8.19 7.43
N ARG A 137 -60.03 -7.67 6.22
CA ARG A 137 -60.72 -6.48 5.71
C ARG A 137 -62.15 -6.85 5.31
N LYS A 138 -63.08 -5.89 5.38
CA LYS A 138 -64.49 -6.09 5.01
C LYS A 138 -64.70 -6.66 3.60
N GLN A 139 -63.86 -6.25 2.64
CA GLN A 139 -63.92 -6.72 1.25
C GLN A 139 -63.39 -8.16 1.06
N ASP A 140 -62.58 -8.68 2.00
CA ASP A 140 -61.92 -9.98 1.89
C ASP A 140 -62.75 -11.12 2.55
N VAL A 141 -63.85 -10.79 3.22
CA VAL A 141 -64.64 -11.74 4.05
C VAL A 141 -65.09 -12.98 3.28
N GLN A 142 -65.62 -12.80 2.07
CA GLN A 142 -66.10 -13.94 1.26
C GLN A 142 -64.96 -14.87 0.85
N MET A 143 -63.79 -14.29 0.53
CA MET A 143 -62.59 -15.04 0.15
C MET A 143 -62.01 -15.81 1.35
N VAL A 144 -61.93 -15.16 2.50
CA VAL A 144 -61.45 -15.78 3.74
C VAL A 144 -62.39 -16.91 4.19
N GLN A 145 -63.70 -16.73 4.07
CA GLN A 145 -64.68 -17.78 4.39
C GLN A 145 -64.49 -19.04 3.51
N ALA A 146 -64.28 -18.85 2.20
CA ALA A 146 -63.99 -19.96 1.29
C ALA A 146 -62.64 -20.63 1.60
N SER A 147 -61.64 -19.83 1.98
CA SER A 147 -60.31 -20.30 2.37
C SER A 147 -60.32 -21.15 3.63
N ILE A 148 -61.09 -20.74 4.64
CA ILE A 148 -61.28 -21.49 5.90
C ILE A 148 -61.85 -22.88 5.61
N GLN A 149 -62.87 -22.97 4.75
CA GLN A 149 -63.49 -24.26 4.41
C GLN A 149 -62.51 -25.21 3.72
N ARG A 150 -61.71 -24.70 2.77
CA ARG A 150 -60.67 -25.50 2.09
C ARG A 150 -59.57 -25.96 3.04
N ASN A 151 -59.04 -25.04 3.84
CA ASN A 151 -57.89 -25.31 4.68
C ASN A 151 -58.21 -26.09 5.96
N ALA A 152 -59.46 -26.05 6.45
CA ALA A 152 -59.87 -26.85 7.60
C ALA A 152 -59.77 -28.36 7.34
N ALA A 153 -60.05 -28.81 6.11
CA ALA A 153 -59.87 -30.21 5.72
C ALA A 153 -58.39 -30.61 5.66
N ILE A 154 -57.55 -29.77 5.05
CA ILE A 154 -56.10 -29.97 4.92
C ILE A 154 -55.43 -30.03 6.31
N TYR A 155 -55.79 -29.09 7.19
CA TYR A 155 -55.27 -29.06 8.55
C TYR A 155 -55.68 -30.30 9.37
N LYS A 156 -56.93 -30.76 9.22
CA LYS A 156 -57.43 -31.96 9.89
C LYS A 156 -56.67 -33.21 9.47
N GLU A 157 -56.34 -33.34 8.19
CA GLU A 157 -55.54 -34.46 7.68
C GLU A 157 -54.11 -34.46 8.26
N ALA A 158 -53.48 -33.29 8.33
CA ALA A 158 -52.10 -33.16 8.81
C ALA A 158 -51.97 -33.30 10.35
N VAL A 159 -52.84 -32.65 11.12
CA VAL A 159 -52.73 -32.55 12.59
C VAL A 159 -53.65 -33.53 13.33
N LYS A 160 -54.55 -34.21 12.61
CA LYS A 160 -55.56 -35.15 13.16
C LYS A 160 -56.51 -34.52 14.19
N SER A 161 -56.66 -33.20 14.16
CA SER A 161 -57.53 -32.43 15.07
C SER A 161 -58.49 -31.54 14.27
N ASN A 162 -59.71 -31.34 14.78
CA ASN A 162 -60.67 -30.43 14.15
C ASN A 162 -60.38 -28.97 14.57
N ILE A 163 -60.55 -28.04 13.64
CA ILE A 163 -60.43 -26.60 13.89
C ILE A 163 -61.77 -25.90 13.66
N GLU A 164 -62.23 -25.16 14.67
CA GLU A 164 -63.39 -24.28 14.59
C GLU A 164 -62.90 -22.84 14.36
N ALA A 165 -62.93 -22.40 13.11
CA ALA A 165 -62.50 -21.07 12.70
C ALA A 165 -63.71 -20.18 12.41
N ARG A 166 -63.77 -19.01 13.06
CA ARG A 166 -64.81 -17.98 12.85
C ARG A 166 -64.20 -16.65 12.42
N ILE A 167 -64.91 -15.88 11.60
CA ILE A 167 -64.52 -14.52 11.23
C ILE A 167 -65.09 -13.55 12.28
N ASP A 168 -64.26 -12.64 12.79
CA ASP A 168 -64.69 -11.55 13.67
C ASP A 168 -65.48 -10.52 12.85
N GLN A 169 -66.80 -10.43 13.09
CA GLN A 169 -67.69 -9.51 12.38
C GLN A 169 -67.74 -8.12 13.03
N ASP A 170 -67.21 -7.99 14.25
CA ASP A 170 -67.26 -6.74 15.02
C ASP A 170 -65.96 -5.94 14.86
N ASN A 171 -64.83 -6.63 14.59
CA ASN A 171 -63.51 -6.00 14.47
C ASN A 171 -62.80 -6.38 13.16
N PHE A 172 -63.01 -5.55 12.12
CA PHE A 172 -62.30 -5.68 10.84
C PHE A 172 -60.94 -4.98 10.86
N LEU A 173 -60.03 -5.44 10.00
CA LEU A 173 -58.78 -4.72 9.73
C LEU A 173 -59.04 -3.42 8.97
N SER A 174 -58.17 -2.43 9.18
CA SER A 174 -58.26 -1.11 8.52
C SER A 174 -58.36 -1.26 6.98
N PRO A 175 -59.17 -0.45 6.28
CA PRO A 175 -59.20 -0.46 4.82
C PRO A 175 -57.87 -0.05 4.18
N ASP A 176 -57.01 0.67 4.91
CA ASP A 176 -55.75 1.22 4.39
C ASP A 176 -54.61 0.20 4.30
N ILE A 177 -54.77 -1.00 4.88
CA ILE A 177 -53.77 -2.06 4.74
C ILE A 177 -53.91 -2.76 3.38
N SER A 178 -52.79 -3.21 2.84
CA SER A 178 -52.70 -3.89 1.54
C SER A 178 -53.43 -5.22 1.53
N GLY A 179 -53.47 -5.95 2.66
CA GLY A 179 -54.27 -7.17 2.79
C GLY A 179 -53.72 -8.19 3.78
N GLY A 180 -54.29 -9.39 3.74
CA GLY A 180 -53.97 -10.50 4.64
C GLY A 180 -54.90 -10.58 5.86
N ILE A 181 -54.46 -11.30 6.89
CA ILE A 181 -55.31 -11.68 8.03
C ILE A 181 -54.55 -11.61 9.36
N GLU A 182 -55.29 -11.41 10.45
CA GLU A 182 -54.80 -11.67 11.80
C GLU A 182 -55.61 -12.81 12.41
N ILE A 183 -54.94 -13.79 13.01
CA ILE A 183 -55.60 -14.94 13.66
C ILE A 183 -55.36 -14.87 15.16
N TYR A 184 -56.44 -15.01 15.91
CA TYR A 184 -56.44 -15.02 17.36
C TYR A 184 -56.84 -16.38 17.90
N ASN A 185 -56.26 -16.78 19.02
CA ASN A 185 -56.71 -17.96 19.75
C ASN A 185 -58.10 -17.75 20.38
N GLY A 186 -58.73 -18.83 20.86
CA GLY A 186 -60.08 -18.79 21.46
C GLY A 186 -60.24 -17.84 22.66
N THR A 187 -59.14 -17.44 23.31
CA THR A 187 -59.14 -16.46 24.41
C THR A 187 -58.88 -15.02 23.97
N GLY A 188 -58.53 -14.80 22.70
CA GLY A 188 -58.16 -13.49 22.15
C GLY A 188 -56.78 -12.96 22.58
N LYS A 189 -56.00 -13.72 23.37
CA LYS A 189 -54.72 -13.28 23.95
C LYS A 189 -53.52 -13.49 23.03
N ILE A 190 -53.52 -14.55 22.22
CA ILE A 190 -52.42 -14.88 21.31
C ILE A 190 -52.83 -14.46 19.90
N LYS A 191 -52.00 -13.62 19.26
CA LYS A 191 -52.22 -13.08 17.92
C LYS A 191 -51.12 -13.52 16.97
N VAL A 192 -51.50 -14.09 15.83
CA VAL A 192 -50.63 -14.30 14.68
C VAL A 192 -50.97 -13.27 13.61
N ALA A 193 -50.06 -12.32 13.40
CA ALA A 193 -50.23 -11.26 12.40
C ALA A 193 -49.69 -11.71 11.03
N ASN A 194 -50.60 -12.13 10.15
CA ASN A 194 -50.32 -12.57 8.78
C ASN A 194 -50.82 -11.55 7.75
N THR A 195 -50.73 -10.26 8.07
CA THR A 195 -50.93 -9.18 7.10
C THR A 195 -49.70 -9.06 6.19
N LEU A 196 -49.89 -8.51 4.99
CA LEU A 196 -48.79 -8.32 4.05
C LEU A 196 -47.76 -7.31 4.61
N GLU A 197 -48.22 -6.28 5.31
CA GLU A 197 -47.39 -5.31 6.01
C GLU A 197 -46.59 -5.93 7.14
N SER A 198 -47.22 -6.72 8.02
CA SER A 198 -46.49 -7.35 9.14
C SER A 198 -45.41 -8.30 8.62
N ARG A 199 -45.64 -8.97 7.48
CA ARG A 199 -44.61 -9.79 6.83
C ARG A 199 -43.50 -8.96 6.21
N LEU A 200 -43.83 -7.85 5.55
CA LEU A 200 -42.84 -6.93 5.01
C LEU A 200 -41.99 -6.33 6.15
N ASP A 201 -42.62 -5.92 7.26
CA ASP A 201 -41.93 -5.36 8.41
C ASP A 201 -41.06 -6.40 9.11
N LEU A 202 -41.48 -7.67 9.20
CA LEU A 202 -40.66 -8.77 9.71
C LEU A 202 -39.45 -9.05 8.80
N MET A 203 -39.65 -9.05 7.48
CA MET A 203 -38.55 -9.20 6.52
C MET A 203 -37.61 -7.99 6.57
N ALA A 204 -38.17 -6.78 6.69
CA ALA A 204 -37.40 -5.56 6.85
C ALA A 204 -36.56 -5.65 8.12
N GLN A 205 -37.13 -6.02 9.26
CA GLN A 205 -36.39 -6.18 10.51
C GLN A 205 -35.30 -7.25 10.37
N GLN A 206 -35.61 -8.42 9.82
CA GLN A 206 -34.61 -9.49 9.65
C GLN A 206 -33.47 -9.12 8.70
N HIS A 207 -33.75 -8.50 7.55
CA HIS A 207 -32.73 -8.16 6.55
C HIS A 207 -32.03 -6.82 6.82
N VAL A 208 -32.71 -5.84 7.43
CA VAL A 208 -32.11 -4.56 7.83
C VAL A 208 -31.26 -4.73 9.09
N LEU A 209 -31.63 -5.58 10.05
CA LEU A 209 -30.76 -5.89 11.20
C LEU A 209 -29.52 -6.69 10.79
N VAL A 210 -29.65 -7.65 9.86
CA VAL A 210 -28.49 -8.37 9.32
C VAL A 210 -27.58 -7.42 8.54
N GLY A 211 -28.15 -6.54 7.70
CA GLY A 211 -27.36 -5.54 6.97
C GLY A 211 -26.71 -4.47 7.87
N ILE A 212 -27.34 -4.07 8.98
CA ILE A 212 -26.79 -3.09 9.93
C ILE A 212 -25.75 -3.74 10.86
N GLN A 213 -25.88 -5.03 11.19
CA GLN A 213 -24.84 -5.78 11.89
C GLN A 213 -23.61 -6.05 11.02
N ASP A 214 -23.79 -6.32 9.72
CA ASP A 214 -22.66 -6.54 8.80
C ASP A 214 -21.77 -5.29 8.62
N SER A 215 -22.28 -4.09 8.92
CA SER A 215 -21.51 -2.84 8.85
C SER A 215 -20.89 -2.39 10.17
N ALA A 216 -21.29 -3.01 11.29
CA ALA A 216 -20.82 -2.68 12.64
C ALA A 216 -20.10 -3.85 13.35
N VAL A 217 -20.07 -5.04 12.73
CA VAL A 217 -19.44 -6.25 13.26
C VAL A 217 -18.33 -6.72 12.29
N GLY A 218 -17.41 -5.82 11.97
CA GLY A 218 -16.12 -6.20 11.37
C GLY A 218 -15.16 -6.90 12.34
N TYR A 219 -15.63 -7.38 13.50
CA TYR A 219 -14.76 -7.93 14.54
C TYR A 219 -15.33 -9.05 15.43
N LYS A 220 -16.46 -9.69 15.07
CA LYS A 220 -17.04 -10.71 15.98
C LYS A 220 -17.66 -11.98 15.42
N ASP A 221 -17.63 -12.25 14.11
CA ASP A 221 -18.15 -13.52 13.56
C ASP A 221 -17.10 -14.39 12.86
N MET A 222 -16.02 -14.70 13.60
CA MET A 222 -15.16 -15.87 13.34
C MET A 222 -15.33 -16.93 14.45
N VAL A 223 -16.53 -17.07 15.03
CA VAL A 223 -16.77 -18.02 16.14
C VAL A 223 -18.03 -18.89 15.99
N ILE A 224 -19.01 -18.55 15.14
CA ILE A 224 -20.30 -19.30 15.09
C ILE A 224 -20.54 -20.02 13.74
N SER A 225 -19.47 -20.41 13.04
CA SER A 225 -19.53 -21.41 11.94
C SER A 225 -18.70 -22.66 12.23
N ARG A 226 -18.73 -23.11 13.49
CA ARG A 226 -18.16 -24.40 13.91
C ARG A 226 -19.14 -25.32 14.66
N TYR A 227 -20.37 -24.88 14.93
CA TYR A 227 -21.29 -25.61 15.81
C TYR A 227 -22.30 -26.54 15.11
N LEU A 228 -22.26 -26.71 13.79
CA LEU A 228 -23.10 -27.69 13.08
C LEU A 228 -22.33 -28.75 12.26
N ALA A 229 -21.04 -28.92 12.53
CA ALA A 229 -20.23 -30.05 12.04
C ALA A 229 -19.59 -30.84 13.19
N LEU A 230 -20.18 -30.77 14.39
CA LEU A 230 -19.60 -31.25 15.65
C LEU A 230 -20.44 -32.35 16.34
N VAL A 231 -21.26 -33.10 15.60
CA VAL A 231 -22.06 -34.22 16.16
C VAL A 231 -21.91 -35.56 15.41
N THR A 232 -21.12 -35.66 14.34
CA THR A 232 -20.99 -36.96 13.62
C THR A 232 -19.59 -37.51 13.42
N PHE A 233 -18.50 -36.87 13.88
CA PHE A 233 -17.16 -37.45 13.69
C PHE A 233 -16.14 -37.09 14.79
N VAL A 234 -16.45 -37.39 16.05
CA VAL A 234 -15.44 -37.71 17.08
C VAL A 234 -16.08 -38.80 17.96
N PRO A 235 -15.76 -40.08 17.71
CA PRO A 235 -14.52 -40.63 18.24
C PRO A 235 -13.77 -41.44 17.17
N LEU A 236 -12.85 -40.77 16.48
CA LEU A 236 -11.78 -41.42 15.75
C LEU A 236 -10.47 -40.65 15.96
N VAL A 237 -10.25 -40.25 17.22
CA VAL A 237 -8.93 -39.94 17.75
C VAL A 237 -8.67 -40.99 18.81
N TRP A 238 -8.10 -42.12 18.39
CA TRP A 238 -7.27 -43.05 19.15
C TRP A 238 -7.30 -44.42 18.47
N VAL A 239 -6.60 -44.52 17.34
CA VAL A 239 -5.89 -45.70 16.83
C VAL A 239 -5.38 -45.29 15.45
N VAL A 240 -4.25 -44.58 15.44
CA VAL A 240 -3.09 -44.79 14.57
C VAL A 240 -1.97 -43.95 15.18
N ARG A 241 -1.21 -44.64 16.03
CA ARG A 241 0.20 -44.40 16.36
C ARG A 241 0.62 -42.97 16.68
N GLU A 242 0.65 -42.70 17.99
CA GLU A 242 1.92 -42.26 18.58
C GLU A 242 3.04 -43.17 18.06
N ASN A 243 3.79 -42.66 17.09
CA ASN A 243 5.16 -43.06 16.82
C ASN A 243 5.93 -41.78 16.48
N ALA A 244 6.63 -41.26 17.48
CA ALA A 244 7.80 -40.39 17.35
C ALA A 244 7.70 -39.12 16.47
N GLY A 245 7.39 -37.99 17.12
CA GLY A 245 8.37 -36.91 17.33
C GLY A 245 9.17 -36.29 16.18
N MET A 246 8.85 -36.51 14.90
CA MET A 246 9.59 -35.94 13.75
C MET A 246 8.62 -35.34 12.71
N PRO A 247 8.87 -34.10 12.21
CA PRO A 247 8.08 -33.51 11.12
C PRO A 247 8.11 -34.38 9.86
N ASP A 248 6.97 -34.51 9.16
CA ASP A 248 6.89 -35.25 7.88
C ASP A 248 7.74 -34.56 6.79
N PRO A 249 8.82 -35.21 6.29
CA PRO A 249 9.64 -34.65 5.23
C PRO A 249 8.87 -34.33 3.95
N ALA A 250 7.85 -35.11 3.60
CA ALA A 250 7.06 -34.89 2.39
C ALA A 250 6.20 -33.61 2.51
N GLN A 251 5.61 -33.37 3.68
CA GLN A 251 4.89 -32.14 3.98
C GLN A 251 5.83 -30.92 3.95
N ARG A 252 7.04 -31.04 4.49
CA ARG A 252 8.07 -29.98 4.42
C ARG A 252 8.42 -29.66 2.97
N ASP A 253 8.68 -30.67 2.15
CA ASP A 253 9.05 -30.48 0.74
C ASP A 253 7.90 -29.85 -0.07
N LEU A 254 6.65 -30.19 0.23
CA LEU A 254 5.49 -29.55 -0.38
C LEU A 254 5.41 -28.05 -0.05
N LEU A 255 5.60 -27.68 1.23
CA LEU A 255 5.59 -26.27 1.65
C LEU A 255 6.73 -25.48 0.99
N MET A 256 7.94 -26.06 0.93
CA MET A 256 9.08 -25.43 0.26
C MET A 256 8.83 -25.21 -1.24
N ARG A 257 8.19 -26.18 -1.91
CA ARG A 257 7.79 -26.04 -3.33
C ARG A 257 6.69 -24.99 -3.52
N GLN A 258 5.73 -24.90 -2.61
CA GLN A 258 4.68 -23.88 -2.65
C GLN A 258 5.24 -22.47 -2.45
N GLU A 259 6.21 -22.30 -1.56
CA GLU A 259 6.89 -21.02 -1.39
C GLU A 259 7.70 -20.65 -2.65
N ALA A 260 8.46 -21.61 -3.18
CA ALA A 260 9.26 -21.42 -4.39
C ALA A 260 8.43 -21.14 -5.65
N SER A 261 7.18 -21.60 -5.73
CA SER A 261 6.29 -21.31 -6.86
C SER A 261 5.58 -19.96 -6.75
N ARG A 262 5.47 -19.40 -5.53
CA ARG A 262 4.80 -18.10 -5.30
C ARG A 262 5.71 -16.91 -5.55
N GLN A 263 7.02 -17.05 -5.36
CA GLN A 263 7.98 -15.97 -5.54
C GLN A 263 8.02 -15.45 -6.99
N THR A 264 8.51 -14.23 -7.19
CA THR A 264 8.73 -13.63 -8.51
C THR A 264 9.57 -14.53 -9.41
N GLY A 265 8.99 -14.92 -10.55
CA GLY A 265 9.60 -15.83 -11.51
C GLY A 265 9.49 -17.32 -11.14
N GLY A 266 8.88 -17.68 -10.02
CA GLY A 266 8.77 -19.07 -9.52
C GLY A 266 7.93 -20.00 -10.39
N LEU A 267 7.06 -19.45 -11.26
CA LEU A 267 6.26 -20.21 -12.22
C LEU A 267 6.91 -20.32 -13.60
N LEU A 268 8.03 -19.62 -13.85
CA LEU A 268 8.71 -19.71 -15.14
C LEU A 268 9.43 -21.05 -15.28
N THR A 269 9.22 -21.71 -16.41
CA THR A 269 9.97 -22.92 -16.77
C THR A 269 11.26 -22.51 -17.47
N LEU A 270 12.40 -22.78 -16.84
CA LEU A 270 13.72 -22.54 -17.42
C LEU A 270 14.10 -23.67 -18.39
N THR A 271 14.63 -23.31 -19.55
CA THR A 271 15.26 -24.22 -20.52
C THR A 271 16.52 -24.86 -19.92
N ALA A 272 17.03 -25.93 -20.54
CA ALA A 272 18.24 -26.60 -20.05
C ALA A 272 19.48 -25.66 -20.00
N ALA A 273 19.62 -24.75 -20.98
CA ALA A 273 20.70 -23.77 -20.98
C ALA A 273 20.52 -22.72 -19.86
N GLU A 274 19.29 -22.26 -19.64
CA GLU A 274 18.96 -21.36 -18.53
C GLU A 274 19.21 -22.03 -17.17
N GLN A 275 18.86 -23.30 -16.99
CA GLN A 275 19.14 -24.04 -15.76
C GLN A 275 20.64 -24.16 -15.47
N LYS A 276 21.48 -24.29 -16.51
CA LYS A 276 22.94 -24.31 -16.36
C LYS A 276 23.48 -22.97 -15.86
N LEU A 277 23.03 -21.87 -16.45
CA LEU A 277 23.39 -20.52 -16.01
C LEU A 277 22.83 -20.22 -14.61
N ASP A 278 21.60 -20.65 -14.31
CA ASP A 278 20.98 -20.52 -12.99
C ASP A 278 21.79 -21.21 -11.90
N ALA A 279 22.24 -22.44 -12.14
CA ALA A 279 23.10 -23.17 -11.21
C ALA A 279 24.45 -22.48 -11.00
N TYR A 280 25.03 -21.88 -12.04
CA TYR A 280 26.26 -21.08 -11.92
C TYR A 280 26.03 -19.81 -11.10
N LEU A 281 24.95 -19.08 -11.39
CA LEU A 281 24.56 -17.86 -10.69
C LEU A 281 24.28 -18.12 -9.20
N HIS A 282 23.63 -19.24 -8.88
CA HIS A 282 23.38 -19.65 -7.50
C HIS A 282 24.68 -19.84 -6.71
N ARG A 283 25.69 -20.50 -7.30
CA ARG A 283 27.01 -20.67 -6.66
C ARG A 283 27.73 -19.35 -6.42
N LEU A 284 27.68 -18.43 -7.40
CA LEU A 284 28.24 -17.08 -7.22
C LEU A 284 27.54 -16.34 -6.06
N LYS A 285 26.23 -16.50 -5.96
CA LYS A 285 25.41 -15.87 -4.91
C LYS A 285 25.73 -16.41 -3.53
N GLU A 286 25.87 -17.73 -3.38
CA GLU A 286 26.32 -18.34 -2.12
C GLU A 286 27.70 -17.81 -1.68
N GLN A 287 28.63 -17.63 -2.63
CA GLN A 287 29.95 -17.09 -2.36
C GLN A 287 29.90 -15.62 -1.93
N GLU A 288 29.13 -14.77 -2.63
CA GLU A 288 29.03 -13.34 -2.31
C GLU A 288 28.27 -13.10 -1.00
N MET A 289 27.21 -13.87 -0.72
CA MET A 289 26.44 -13.75 0.53
C MET A 289 27.20 -14.26 1.76
N SER A 290 28.19 -15.14 1.58
CA SER A 290 29.06 -15.64 2.66
C SER A 290 30.33 -14.82 2.85
N ALA A 291 30.55 -13.79 2.02
CA ALA A 291 31.72 -12.93 2.12
C ALA A 291 31.69 -12.07 3.39
N ALA A 292 32.88 -11.71 3.91
CA ALA A 292 33.00 -10.90 5.12
C ALA A 292 32.35 -9.51 5.00
N HIS A 293 32.33 -8.94 3.79
CA HIS A 293 31.61 -7.71 3.47
C HIS A 293 30.52 -8.04 2.46
N PHE A 294 29.26 -7.85 2.86
CA PHE A 294 28.11 -8.11 2.00
C PHE A 294 27.51 -6.79 1.50
N PRO A 295 27.70 -6.42 0.20
CA PRO A 295 27.42 -5.08 -0.29
C PRO A 295 26.02 -4.52 0.03
N PRO A 296 24.91 -5.31 -0.08
CA PRO A 296 23.56 -4.79 0.22
C PRO A 296 23.32 -4.35 1.68
N THR A 297 24.23 -4.68 2.61
CA THR A 297 24.16 -4.26 4.02
C THR A 297 24.89 -2.95 4.30
N LEU A 298 25.67 -2.49 3.34
CA LEU A 298 26.42 -1.26 3.42
C LEU A 298 25.66 -0.17 2.67
N HIS A 299 25.84 1.08 3.08
CA HIS A 299 25.34 2.21 2.30
C HIS A 299 25.92 2.18 0.87
N PHE A 300 25.09 2.42 -0.14
CA PHE A 300 25.43 2.25 -1.56
C PHE A 300 26.77 2.91 -1.95
N PHE A 301 27.03 4.14 -1.47
CA PHE A 301 28.29 4.85 -1.74
C PHE A 301 29.55 4.06 -1.30
N LYS A 302 29.47 3.35 -0.17
CA LYS A 302 30.56 2.47 0.34
C LYS A 302 30.53 1.11 -0.35
N ALA A 303 29.35 0.62 -0.73
CA ALA A 303 29.16 -0.67 -1.39
C ALA A 303 29.60 -0.68 -2.87
N LYS A 304 29.44 0.44 -3.58
CA LYS A 304 29.63 0.55 -5.03
C LYS A 304 30.96 -0.02 -5.55
N PRO A 305 32.14 0.26 -4.95
CA PRO A 305 33.40 -0.33 -5.41
C PRO A 305 33.47 -1.85 -5.22
N LEU A 306 32.73 -2.42 -4.27
CA LEU A 306 32.61 -3.87 -4.07
C LEU A 306 31.70 -4.47 -5.13
N ILE A 307 30.56 -3.83 -5.41
CA ILE A 307 29.60 -4.25 -6.45
C ILE A 307 30.28 -4.29 -7.82
N GLN A 308 31.10 -3.29 -8.17
CA GLN A 308 31.84 -3.28 -9.44
C GLN A 308 32.79 -4.46 -9.63
N LYS A 309 33.26 -5.07 -8.53
CA LYS A 309 34.13 -6.26 -8.57
C LYS A 309 33.34 -7.57 -8.67
N SER A 310 32.06 -7.56 -8.30
CA SER A 310 31.17 -8.73 -8.30
C SER A 310 31.09 -9.37 -9.69
N SER A 311 31.11 -10.71 -9.72
CA SER A 311 30.88 -11.46 -10.96
C SER A 311 29.40 -11.46 -11.33
N ILE A 312 28.51 -11.43 -10.33
CA ILE A 312 27.07 -11.27 -10.53
C ILE A 312 26.78 -9.94 -11.20
N PHE A 313 27.35 -8.84 -10.70
CA PHE A 313 27.16 -7.51 -11.30
C PHE A 313 27.59 -7.44 -12.77
N LYS A 314 28.78 -7.96 -13.10
CA LYS A 314 29.27 -8.03 -14.48
C LYS A 314 28.36 -8.85 -15.40
N LEU A 315 27.70 -9.89 -14.87
CA LEU A 315 26.72 -10.67 -15.61
C LEU A 315 25.43 -9.87 -15.82
N LEU A 316 24.95 -9.16 -14.79
CA LEU A 316 23.76 -8.30 -14.87
C LEU A 316 23.94 -7.13 -15.86
N GLN A 317 25.14 -6.59 -16.01
CA GLN A 317 25.46 -5.59 -17.05
C GLN A 317 25.19 -6.12 -18.47
N LYS A 318 25.49 -7.39 -18.72
CA LYS A 318 25.25 -8.03 -20.03
C LYS A 318 23.79 -8.44 -20.24
N MET A 319 23.04 -8.61 -19.15
CA MET A 319 21.66 -9.06 -19.21
C MET A 319 20.75 -8.01 -19.87
N PRO A 320 19.87 -8.40 -20.83
CA PRO A 320 18.89 -7.47 -21.39
C PRO A 320 17.82 -7.21 -20.34
N LYS A 321 17.81 -5.98 -19.80
CA LYS A 321 16.93 -5.60 -18.68
C LYS A 321 15.53 -5.18 -19.11
N GLY A 322 15.29 -5.07 -20.42
CA GLY A 322 14.00 -4.70 -20.99
C GLY A 322 13.84 -3.18 -21.04
N LYS A 323 12.90 -2.65 -20.29
CA LYS A 323 12.58 -1.23 -20.17
C LYS A 323 13.12 -0.68 -18.85
N GLU A 324 13.58 0.57 -18.88
CA GLU A 324 13.78 1.39 -17.71
C GLU A 324 12.65 2.41 -17.47
N ASN A 325 12.34 2.65 -16.20
CA ASN A 325 11.60 3.83 -15.74
C ASN A 325 12.60 4.73 -15.04
N ALA A 326 12.74 6.00 -15.41
CA ALA A 326 13.64 6.91 -14.70
C ALA A 326 12.97 8.25 -14.41
N GLN A 327 13.43 8.93 -13.37
CA GLN A 327 13.08 10.33 -13.13
C GLN A 327 14.03 11.26 -13.88
N GLN A 328 15.35 10.95 -13.92
CA GLN A 328 16.34 11.80 -14.60
C GLN A 328 17.58 11.01 -15.12
N MET A 329 18.33 11.57 -16.10
CA MET A 329 19.45 10.92 -16.81
C MET A 329 20.74 11.78 -16.83
N ASP A 330 21.54 11.85 -15.77
CA ASP A 330 22.74 12.73 -15.78
C ASP A 330 24.08 11.95 -15.88
N GLY A 331 25.01 12.46 -16.69
CA GLY A 331 26.43 12.08 -16.65
C GLY A 331 27.27 13.35 -16.54
N LEU A 332 28.05 13.53 -15.46
CA LEU A 332 28.81 14.76 -15.24
C LEU A 332 30.13 14.59 -14.48
N LEU A 333 31.08 15.50 -14.77
CA LEU A 333 32.49 15.51 -14.37
C LEU A 333 32.77 15.66 -12.86
N ASN A 334 33.85 14.99 -12.40
CA ASN A 334 34.29 14.80 -11.00
C ASN A 334 34.37 16.03 -10.08
N SER A 335 34.58 17.25 -10.56
CA SER A 335 34.63 18.45 -9.68
C SER A 335 33.26 19.07 -9.41
N LEU A 336 32.30 18.90 -10.33
CA LEU A 336 30.92 19.33 -10.14
C LEU A 336 30.09 18.27 -9.42
N MET A 337 30.56 17.01 -9.41
CA MET A 337 29.86 15.89 -8.77
C MET A 337 29.54 16.14 -7.28
N GLN A 338 30.40 16.77 -6.49
CA GLN A 338 30.08 17.01 -5.06
C GLN A 338 28.90 17.98 -4.83
N HIS A 339 28.61 18.83 -5.82
CA HIS A 339 27.51 19.80 -5.75
C HIS A 339 26.28 19.37 -6.55
N LEU A 340 26.46 18.46 -7.51
CA LEU A 340 25.41 17.95 -8.37
C LEU A 340 24.98 16.52 -8.00
N THR A 341 25.57 15.90 -6.98
CA THR A 341 25.22 14.55 -6.50
C THR A 341 25.15 14.53 -4.97
N LEU A 342 24.60 13.45 -4.43
CA LEU A 342 24.59 13.16 -3.00
C LEU A 342 25.86 12.41 -2.54
N PHE A 343 26.73 11.99 -3.46
CA PHE A 343 27.87 11.14 -3.14
C PHE A 343 28.81 11.77 -2.09
N THR A 344 29.12 10.99 -1.05
CA THR A 344 30.08 11.33 0.01
C THR A 344 30.68 10.06 0.61
N ASP A 345 31.89 10.17 1.17
CA ASP A 345 32.58 9.09 1.89
C ASP A 345 31.94 8.79 3.27
N ASP A 346 31.29 9.79 3.89
CA ASP A 346 30.62 9.65 5.20
C ASP A 346 29.13 10.06 5.16
N PRO A 347 28.26 9.24 4.52
CA PRO A 347 26.85 9.56 4.38
C PRO A 347 26.08 9.60 5.71
N ASP A 348 26.56 8.88 6.73
CA ASP A 348 25.91 8.86 8.05
C ASP A 348 26.22 10.12 8.85
N GLY A 349 27.43 10.67 8.71
CA GLY A 349 27.81 11.96 9.29
C GLY A 349 27.22 13.17 8.55
N GLU A 350 27.26 13.17 7.22
CA GLU A 350 26.75 14.28 6.41
C GLU A 350 25.23 14.34 6.33
N TYR A 351 24.56 13.17 6.33
CA TYR A 351 23.11 13.06 6.22
C TYR A 351 22.53 12.34 7.44
N PRO A 352 22.42 13.00 8.60
CA PRO A 352 21.99 12.35 9.84
C PRO A 352 20.51 11.95 9.86
N ASN A 353 19.68 12.53 8.99
CA ASN A 353 18.23 12.25 8.92
C ASN A 353 17.68 12.50 7.51
N GLN A 354 16.41 12.09 7.29
CA GLN A 354 15.72 12.21 6.00
C GLN A 354 15.57 13.67 5.55
N ASP A 355 15.33 14.63 6.45
CA ASP A 355 15.16 16.04 6.06
C ASP A 355 16.44 16.63 5.45
N VAL A 356 17.59 16.34 6.04
CA VAL A 356 18.89 16.86 5.58
C VAL A 356 19.26 16.29 4.20
N VAL A 357 19.05 14.98 3.98
CA VAL A 357 19.33 14.38 2.66
C VAL A 357 18.39 14.92 1.59
N TRP A 358 17.09 15.09 1.90
CA TRP A 358 16.13 15.67 0.97
C TRP A 358 16.44 17.14 0.63
N GLU A 359 16.88 17.95 1.60
CA GLU A 359 17.30 19.33 1.34
C GLU A 359 18.50 19.38 0.37
N LYS A 360 19.48 18.48 0.54
CA LYS A 360 20.64 18.37 -0.36
C LYS A 360 20.20 17.87 -1.75
N PHE A 361 19.31 16.89 -1.80
CA PHE A 361 18.77 16.31 -3.03
C PHE A 361 18.07 17.38 -3.87
N GLU A 362 17.12 18.13 -3.30
CA GLU A 362 16.44 19.23 -3.99
C GLU A 362 17.41 20.32 -4.49
N LYS A 363 18.43 20.65 -3.68
CA LYS A 363 19.46 21.63 -4.07
C LYS A 363 20.28 21.13 -5.26
N ALA A 364 20.60 19.84 -5.33
CA ALA A 364 21.31 19.25 -6.46
C ALA A 364 20.48 19.36 -7.75
N PHE A 365 19.17 19.07 -7.70
CA PHE A 365 18.27 19.27 -8.85
C PHE A 365 18.24 20.73 -9.31
N ILE A 366 18.08 21.68 -8.38
CA ILE A 366 18.03 23.11 -8.73
C ILE A 366 19.35 23.55 -9.40
N ALA A 367 20.49 23.07 -8.89
CA ALA A 367 21.80 23.37 -9.46
C ALA A 367 21.96 22.76 -10.87
N ALA A 368 21.49 21.54 -11.08
CA ALA A 368 21.56 20.85 -12.38
C ALA A 368 20.59 21.44 -13.42
N ALA A 369 19.38 21.86 -13.00
CA ALA A 369 18.31 22.30 -13.89
C ALA A 369 18.74 23.45 -14.82
N GLY A 370 19.53 24.41 -14.32
CA GLY A 370 20.02 25.52 -15.14
C GLY A 370 20.94 25.08 -16.28
N LEU A 371 21.67 23.98 -16.10
CA LEU A 371 22.56 23.40 -17.12
C LEU A 371 21.77 22.56 -18.11
N THR A 372 20.93 21.66 -17.60
CA THR A 372 20.23 20.66 -18.42
C THR A 372 19.09 21.27 -19.22
N THR A 373 18.51 22.41 -18.81
CA THR A 373 17.43 23.08 -19.56
C THR A 373 17.91 23.98 -20.71
N HIS A 374 19.23 24.20 -20.86
CA HIS A 374 19.77 24.92 -22.01
C HIS A 374 19.68 24.06 -23.27
N ALA A 375 18.92 24.50 -24.29
CA ALA A 375 18.48 23.63 -25.39
C ALA A 375 19.57 22.79 -26.10
N PRO A 376 20.77 23.30 -26.43
CA PRO A 376 21.86 22.48 -26.95
C PRO A 376 22.30 21.39 -25.96
N VAL A 377 22.48 21.75 -24.68
CA VAL A 377 22.88 20.82 -23.62
C VAL A 377 21.77 19.80 -23.38
N LEU A 378 20.49 20.20 -23.37
CA LEU A 378 19.36 19.30 -23.21
C LEU A 378 19.34 18.18 -24.26
N ARG A 379 19.72 18.50 -25.50
CA ARG A 379 19.77 17.50 -26.58
C ARG A 379 20.89 16.48 -26.34
N ASP A 380 22.10 16.98 -26.08
CA ASP A 380 23.27 16.14 -25.84
C ASP A 380 23.08 15.29 -24.58
N TYR A 381 22.43 15.88 -23.58
CA TYR A 381 22.02 15.24 -22.34
C TYR A 381 21.12 14.01 -22.56
N PHE A 382 20.00 14.17 -23.29
CA PHE A 382 19.13 13.04 -23.58
C PHE A 382 19.83 11.99 -24.45
N TYR A 383 20.64 12.42 -25.42
CA TYR A 383 21.37 11.50 -26.28
C TYR A 383 22.38 10.66 -25.48
N GLN A 384 23.19 11.32 -24.64
CA GLN A 384 24.19 10.68 -23.80
C GLN A 384 23.54 9.67 -22.84
N GLY A 385 22.49 10.05 -22.13
CA GLY A 385 21.86 9.10 -21.23
C GLY A 385 21.20 7.93 -21.99
N LEU A 386 20.66 8.14 -23.20
CA LEU A 386 20.12 7.04 -24.00
C LEU A 386 21.24 6.07 -24.43
N GLU A 387 22.41 6.61 -24.76
CA GLU A 387 23.61 5.83 -25.06
C GLU A 387 24.08 5.02 -23.83
N GLU A 388 24.09 5.62 -22.64
CA GLU A 388 24.43 4.93 -21.38
C GLU A 388 23.46 3.78 -21.06
N LEU A 389 22.15 4.02 -21.19
CA LEU A 389 21.14 2.98 -21.01
C LEU A 389 21.26 1.88 -22.06
N TYR A 390 21.54 2.24 -23.31
CA TYR A 390 21.78 1.29 -24.39
C TYR A 390 23.01 0.41 -24.12
N HIS A 391 24.10 1.01 -23.61
CA HIS A 391 25.30 0.28 -23.19
C HIS A 391 25.06 -0.64 -22.00
N ASP A 392 24.13 -0.28 -21.11
CA ASP A 392 23.62 -1.16 -20.06
C ASP A 392 22.53 -2.13 -20.57
N ASN A 393 22.40 -2.32 -21.89
CA ASN A 393 21.48 -3.28 -22.54
C ASN A 393 19.99 -3.09 -22.18
N ILE A 394 19.58 -1.83 -22.02
CA ILE A 394 18.19 -1.40 -21.87
C ILE A 394 17.67 -0.95 -23.25
N MET A 395 16.43 -1.29 -23.56
CA MET A 395 15.86 -1.13 -24.91
C MET A 395 14.80 -0.03 -25.02
N TYR A 396 14.24 0.41 -23.91
CA TYR A 396 13.15 1.37 -23.88
C TYR A 396 13.16 2.13 -22.55
N LEU A 397 12.69 3.38 -22.57
CA LEU A 397 12.70 4.27 -21.42
C LEU A 397 11.38 5.06 -21.35
N GLU A 398 10.77 5.09 -20.17
CA GLU A 398 9.75 6.09 -19.81
C GLU A 398 10.33 7.03 -18.77
N ILE A 399 10.35 8.33 -19.08
CA ILE A 399 10.91 9.37 -18.21
C ILE A 399 9.77 10.17 -17.57
N ARG A 400 9.81 10.34 -16.25
CA ARG A 400 8.98 11.34 -15.56
C ARG A 400 9.61 12.72 -15.72
N SER A 401 9.27 13.42 -16.80
CA SER A 401 9.72 14.80 -17.02
C SER A 401 8.69 15.80 -16.50
N GLY A 402 9.12 16.72 -15.63
CA GLY A 402 8.34 17.86 -15.17
C GLY A 402 9.07 19.18 -15.42
N LEU A 403 8.33 20.26 -15.70
CA LEU A 403 8.82 21.65 -15.54
C LEU A 403 8.73 22.11 -14.06
N SER A 404 8.59 21.17 -13.12
CA SER A 404 8.29 21.43 -11.71
C SER A 404 9.37 20.90 -10.76
N ARG A 405 9.42 21.45 -9.55
CA ARG A 405 10.34 21.03 -8.49
C ARG A 405 10.03 19.62 -8.00
N VAL A 406 11.07 18.81 -7.81
CA VAL A 406 11.05 17.56 -7.04
C VAL A 406 10.83 17.89 -5.56
N GLY A 407 10.19 17.01 -4.79
CA GLY A 407 9.99 17.21 -3.36
C GLY A 407 9.55 15.93 -2.63
N ARG A 408 9.84 15.89 -1.33
CA ARG A 408 9.56 14.75 -0.45
C ARG A 408 8.05 14.56 -0.22
N GLU A 409 7.57 13.32 -0.39
CA GLU A 409 6.13 12.98 -0.21
C GLU A 409 5.61 13.40 1.17
N ASN A 410 6.36 13.13 2.24
CA ASN A 410 5.96 13.41 3.62
C ASN A 410 5.74 14.90 3.92
N SER A 411 6.42 15.79 3.19
CA SER A 411 6.30 17.25 3.34
C SER A 411 5.27 17.88 2.40
N GLY A 412 4.82 17.10 1.41
CA GLY A 412 3.94 17.53 0.33
C GLY A 412 2.46 17.52 0.68
N ARG A 413 1.63 17.68 -0.35
CA ARG A 413 0.18 17.49 -0.27
C ARG A 413 -0.17 16.08 -0.75
N THR A 414 -1.13 15.44 -0.09
CA THR A 414 -1.59 14.10 -0.46
C THR A 414 -2.32 14.10 -1.80
N LEU A 415 -2.45 12.94 -2.43
CA LEU A 415 -3.24 12.79 -3.65
C LEU A 415 -4.69 13.20 -3.41
N TRP A 416 -5.27 12.86 -2.25
CA TRP A 416 -6.63 13.27 -1.90
C TRP A 416 -6.83 14.78 -1.82
N TYR A 417 -5.80 15.55 -1.44
CA TYR A 417 -5.85 17.01 -1.46
C TYR A 417 -6.10 17.56 -2.88
N PHE A 418 -5.60 16.87 -3.90
CA PHE A 418 -5.75 17.24 -5.32
C PHE A 418 -6.93 16.54 -6.00
N LYS A 419 -7.84 15.90 -5.27
CA LYS A 419 -8.91 15.07 -5.87
C LYS A 419 -9.75 15.80 -6.90
N GLU A 420 -10.05 17.09 -6.73
CA GLU A 420 -10.82 17.85 -7.72
C GLU A 420 -10.04 17.99 -9.03
N ALA A 421 -8.74 18.31 -8.96
CA ALA A 421 -7.87 18.43 -10.13
C ALA A 421 -7.62 17.07 -10.80
N LEU A 422 -7.43 16.01 -10.01
CA LEU A 422 -7.19 14.66 -10.51
C LEU A 422 -8.45 13.98 -11.06
N SER A 423 -9.65 14.43 -10.65
CA SER A 423 -10.92 13.92 -11.18
C SER A 423 -11.36 14.62 -12.47
N LEU A 424 -10.79 15.80 -12.77
CA LEU A 424 -11.18 16.62 -13.91
C LEU A 424 -11.17 15.87 -15.26
N PRO A 425 -10.16 15.05 -15.62
CA PRO A 425 -10.23 14.30 -16.88
C PRO A 425 -11.46 13.41 -16.97
N ALA A 426 -11.80 12.70 -15.88
CA ALA A 426 -12.97 11.82 -15.85
C ALA A 426 -14.28 12.62 -15.92
N GLU A 427 -14.37 13.77 -15.25
CA GLU A 427 -15.52 14.68 -15.34
C GLU A 427 -15.73 15.22 -16.76
N LEU A 428 -14.64 15.42 -17.51
CA LEU A 428 -14.66 15.84 -18.91
C LEU A 428 -14.86 14.66 -19.90
N GLY A 429 -15.03 13.43 -19.41
CA GLY A 429 -15.15 12.24 -20.25
C GLY A 429 -13.87 11.84 -20.97
N ALA A 430 -12.72 12.35 -20.52
CA ALA A 430 -11.40 12.02 -21.04
C ALA A 430 -10.71 10.94 -20.16
N THR A 431 -9.86 10.13 -20.77
CA THR A 431 -9.01 9.18 -20.04
C THR A 431 -7.59 9.73 -19.96
N LEU A 432 -7.09 9.94 -18.75
CA LEU A 432 -5.70 10.33 -18.50
C LEU A 432 -5.03 9.23 -17.64
N PRO A 433 -4.08 8.46 -18.20
CA PRO A 433 -3.33 7.48 -17.42
C PRO A 433 -2.44 8.17 -16.38
N TYR A 434 -2.53 7.72 -15.12
CA TYR A 434 -1.69 8.21 -14.04
C TYR A 434 -0.56 7.23 -13.68
N PHE A 435 0.54 7.78 -13.19
CA PHE A 435 1.73 7.07 -12.71
C PHE A 435 2.24 7.72 -11.43
N PHE A 436 1.42 7.71 -10.38
CA PHE A 436 1.72 8.43 -9.14
C PHE A 436 2.90 7.84 -8.37
N HIS A 437 3.74 8.71 -7.83
CA HIS A 437 4.52 8.39 -6.63
C HIS A 437 3.54 8.23 -5.46
N ALA A 438 3.65 7.13 -4.72
CA ALA A 438 2.82 6.92 -3.54
C ALA A 438 3.46 5.95 -2.55
N GLY A 439 3.42 6.34 -1.27
CA GLY A 439 3.88 5.52 -0.17
C GLY A 439 5.40 5.34 -0.11
N GLU A 440 6.16 6.32 -0.60
CA GLU A 440 7.60 6.45 -0.40
C GLU A 440 7.89 7.03 1.00
N THR A 441 7.49 6.31 2.04
CA THR A 441 7.68 6.72 3.44
C THR A 441 7.98 5.52 4.32
N ALA A 442 8.90 5.70 5.27
CA ALA A 442 9.29 4.69 6.26
C ALA A 442 8.78 5.01 7.68
N ASP A 443 8.69 6.29 8.05
CA ASP A 443 8.38 6.70 9.44
C ASP A 443 6.88 7.00 9.67
N ASP A 444 6.10 7.20 8.60
CA ASP A 444 4.72 7.68 8.66
C ASP A 444 3.69 6.56 8.35
N GLU A 445 3.76 5.44 9.07
CA GLU A 445 2.81 4.34 8.93
C GLU A 445 1.43 4.67 9.53
N GLY A 446 0.36 4.36 8.78
CA GLY A 446 -1.03 4.61 9.17
C GLY A 446 -1.43 6.08 9.16
N THR A 447 -0.69 6.91 8.42
CA THR A 447 -0.94 8.35 8.29
C THR A 447 -1.70 8.67 7.00
N ASP A 448 -1.88 9.96 6.71
CA ASP A 448 -2.46 10.39 5.43
C ASP A 448 -1.45 10.20 4.26
N ILE A 449 -0.15 10.02 4.53
CA ILE A 449 0.92 9.95 3.52
C ILE A 449 0.97 8.57 2.88
N ASP A 450 1.11 7.50 3.67
CA ASP A 450 1.12 6.13 3.15
C ASP A 450 -0.26 5.70 2.60
N GLN A 451 -1.35 6.38 3.01
CA GLN A 451 -2.67 6.28 2.38
C GLN A 451 -2.70 6.77 0.92
N ASN A 452 -1.70 7.53 0.44
CA ASN A 452 -1.59 7.86 -0.99
C ASN A 452 -1.56 6.60 -1.86
N ILE A 453 -1.12 5.44 -1.34
CA ILE A 453 -1.18 4.17 -2.07
C ILE A 453 -2.63 3.80 -2.41
N LEU A 454 -3.55 3.95 -1.45
CA LEU A 454 -4.98 3.70 -1.67
C LEU A 454 -5.58 4.74 -2.61
N ASP A 455 -5.24 6.02 -2.43
CA ASP A 455 -5.72 7.09 -3.31
C ASP A 455 -5.26 6.88 -4.76
N ALA A 456 -4.01 6.49 -4.97
CA ALA A 456 -3.49 6.18 -6.31
C ALA A 456 -4.30 5.05 -6.97
N LEU A 457 -4.71 4.04 -6.22
CA LEU A 457 -5.59 2.96 -6.71
C LEU A 457 -7.02 3.44 -6.97
N ILE A 458 -7.54 4.38 -6.19
CA ILE A 458 -8.87 5.01 -6.40
C ILE A 458 -8.86 5.82 -7.69
N PHE A 459 -7.79 6.56 -7.97
CA PHE A 459 -7.60 7.32 -9.20
C PHE A 459 -7.16 6.48 -10.40
N ASN A 460 -7.27 5.15 -10.33
CA ASN A 460 -6.96 4.22 -11.41
C ASN A 460 -5.54 4.38 -11.99
N THR A 461 -4.55 4.54 -11.10
CA THR A 461 -3.14 4.60 -11.52
C THR A 461 -2.74 3.35 -12.33
N THR A 462 -1.91 3.54 -13.35
CA THR A 462 -1.41 2.46 -14.20
C THR A 462 -0.25 1.71 -13.52
N ARG A 463 0.60 2.44 -12.79
CA ARG A 463 1.68 1.92 -11.93
C ARG A 463 1.82 2.80 -10.69
N ILE A 464 2.49 2.28 -9.66
CA ILE A 464 2.78 3.01 -8.42
C ILE A 464 4.29 3.20 -8.31
N GLY A 465 4.77 4.44 -8.25
CA GLY A 465 6.16 4.79 -7.98
C GLY A 465 6.53 4.44 -6.54
N HIS A 466 7.64 3.73 -6.35
CA HIS A 466 8.10 3.10 -5.10
C HIS A 466 7.13 2.08 -4.52
N GLY A 467 5.99 2.54 -3.98
CA GLY A 467 5.08 1.70 -3.20
C GLY A 467 5.77 1.09 -1.97
N TYR A 468 6.73 1.80 -1.36
CA TYR A 468 7.57 1.29 -0.28
C TYR A 468 6.73 0.79 0.91
N ALA A 469 5.71 1.55 1.31
CA ALA A 469 4.80 1.19 2.40
C ALA A 469 3.73 0.14 2.00
N LEU A 470 3.66 -0.34 0.75
CA LEU A 470 2.58 -1.21 0.27
C LEU A 470 2.45 -2.51 1.08
N ALA A 471 3.56 -3.07 1.55
CA ALA A 471 3.56 -4.30 2.35
C ALA A 471 2.76 -4.16 3.65
N HIS A 472 2.61 -2.93 4.17
CA HIS A 472 1.90 -2.63 5.42
C HIS A 472 0.40 -2.38 5.19
N HIS A 473 -0.05 -2.30 3.93
CA HIS A 473 -1.43 -2.08 3.53
C HIS A 473 -2.03 -3.32 2.86
N PRO A 474 -2.51 -4.33 3.62
CA PRO A 474 -2.93 -5.61 3.05
C PRO A 474 -4.05 -5.48 2.01
N LEU A 475 -5.01 -4.58 2.22
CA LEU A 475 -6.07 -4.31 1.24
C LEU A 475 -5.53 -3.64 -0.03
N ALA A 476 -4.66 -2.63 0.11
CA ALA A 476 -4.07 -1.96 -1.04
C ALA A 476 -3.18 -2.91 -1.85
N LYS A 477 -2.38 -3.74 -1.17
CA LYS A 477 -1.57 -4.81 -1.76
C LYS A 477 -2.45 -5.78 -2.54
N GLU A 478 -3.53 -6.26 -1.95
CA GLU A 478 -4.46 -7.17 -2.64
C GLU A 478 -5.12 -6.50 -3.86
N LEU A 479 -5.57 -5.25 -3.73
CA LEU A 479 -6.19 -4.50 -4.83
C LEU A 479 -5.21 -4.26 -5.98
N SER A 480 -3.98 -3.80 -5.69
CA SER A 480 -2.90 -3.65 -6.68
C SER A 480 -2.63 -4.97 -7.40
N ARG A 481 -2.53 -6.08 -6.65
CA ARG A 481 -2.30 -7.41 -7.23
C ARG A 481 -3.45 -7.85 -8.14
N ARG A 482 -4.70 -7.76 -7.67
CA ARG A 482 -5.89 -8.18 -8.42
C ARG A 482 -6.10 -7.34 -9.68
N ARG A 483 -5.77 -6.05 -9.62
CA ARG A 483 -5.86 -5.12 -10.76
C ARG A 483 -4.62 -5.15 -11.66
N ASN A 484 -3.63 -5.97 -11.33
CA ASN A 484 -2.38 -6.09 -12.07
C ASN A 484 -1.63 -4.75 -12.22
N ILE A 485 -1.60 -3.96 -11.14
CA ILE A 485 -0.91 -2.67 -11.07
C ILE A 485 0.45 -2.88 -10.42
N ALA A 486 1.52 -2.68 -11.19
CA ALA A 486 2.88 -2.90 -10.72
C ALA A 486 3.41 -1.74 -9.87
N VAL A 487 4.22 -2.07 -8.86
CA VAL A 487 5.09 -1.11 -8.17
C VAL A 487 6.43 -0.96 -8.90
N GLU A 488 6.97 0.25 -8.91
CA GLU A 488 8.28 0.59 -9.46
C GLU A 488 9.29 0.64 -8.30
N LEU A 489 10.05 -0.45 -8.12
CA LEU A 489 10.99 -0.60 -7.02
C LEU A 489 12.32 0.11 -7.33
N CYS A 490 12.75 1.02 -6.46
CA CYS A 490 13.98 1.81 -6.59
C CYS A 490 14.91 1.61 -5.38
N PRO A 491 15.60 0.45 -5.26
CA PRO A 491 16.34 0.07 -4.06
C PRO A 491 17.38 1.10 -3.60
N ILE A 492 18.18 1.62 -4.53
CA ILE A 492 19.27 2.54 -4.19
C ILE A 492 18.73 3.88 -3.73
N SER A 493 17.70 4.40 -4.41
CA SER A 493 16.99 5.61 -4.00
C SER A 493 16.46 5.48 -2.57
N ASN A 494 15.75 4.38 -2.26
CA ASN A 494 15.20 4.15 -0.94
C ASN A 494 16.29 4.04 0.16
N GLN A 495 17.46 3.49 -0.14
CA GLN A 495 18.57 3.43 0.81
C GLN A 495 19.23 4.82 1.01
N VAL A 496 19.57 5.50 -0.08
CA VAL A 496 20.28 6.80 -0.04
C VAL A 496 19.41 7.86 0.61
N LEU A 497 18.10 7.85 0.34
CA LEU A 497 17.12 8.74 0.98
C LEU A 497 16.70 8.29 2.38
N LYS A 498 17.40 7.30 2.95
CA LYS A 498 17.30 6.82 4.34
C LYS A 498 15.94 6.23 4.74
N LEU A 499 15.21 5.60 3.80
CA LEU A 499 14.02 4.80 4.14
C LEU A 499 14.39 3.43 4.73
N VAL A 500 15.55 2.88 4.33
CA VAL A 500 16.11 1.64 4.85
C VAL A 500 17.63 1.71 4.86
N SER A 501 18.29 1.21 5.90
CA SER A 501 19.75 1.16 5.96
C SER A 501 20.33 -0.11 5.33
N ASP A 502 19.74 -1.26 5.65
CA ASP A 502 20.11 -2.59 5.16
C ASP A 502 19.05 -3.10 4.18
N LEU A 503 19.41 -3.26 2.91
CA LEU A 503 18.47 -3.61 1.85
C LEU A 503 17.87 -5.03 2.01
N ARG A 504 18.43 -5.88 2.87
CA ARG A 504 17.79 -7.15 3.26
C ARG A 504 16.47 -6.94 4.02
N ASN A 505 16.31 -5.78 4.66
CA ASN A 505 15.10 -5.41 5.40
C ASN A 505 14.09 -4.63 4.53
N HIS A 506 14.35 -4.46 3.23
CA HIS A 506 13.45 -3.72 2.37
C HIS A 506 12.07 -4.41 2.29
N PRO A 507 10.95 -3.69 2.47
CA PRO A 507 9.59 -4.26 2.44
C PRO A 507 9.23 -5.04 1.16
N ALA A 508 9.92 -4.74 0.05
CA ALA A 508 9.75 -5.42 -1.22
C ALA A 508 10.15 -6.91 -1.17
N ALA A 509 10.94 -7.36 -0.17
CA ALA A 509 11.24 -8.78 0.01
C ALA A 509 9.96 -9.61 0.17
N VAL A 510 8.98 -9.10 0.92
CA VAL A 510 7.65 -9.72 1.06
C VAL A 510 6.93 -9.75 -0.28
N LEU A 511 6.90 -8.63 -0.99
CA LEU A 511 6.26 -8.53 -2.30
C LEU A 511 6.89 -9.50 -3.33
N MET A 512 8.22 -9.65 -3.31
CA MET A 512 8.95 -10.58 -4.18
C MET A 512 8.63 -12.04 -3.84
N SER A 513 8.60 -12.40 -2.55
CA SER A 513 8.21 -13.76 -2.11
C SER A 513 6.78 -14.15 -2.47
N GLU A 514 5.89 -13.15 -2.65
CA GLU A 514 4.50 -13.36 -3.02
C GLU A 514 4.25 -13.28 -4.52
N GLY A 515 5.27 -12.93 -5.33
CA GLY A 515 5.15 -12.75 -6.77
C GLY A 515 4.24 -11.58 -7.14
N HIS A 516 4.30 -10.50 -6.36
CA HIS A 516 3.51 -9.29 -6.59
C HIS A 516 3.96 -8.59 -7.89
N PRO A 517 3.05 -7.99 -8.68
CA PRO A 517 3.40 -7.19 -9.85
C PRO A 517 4.43 -6.10 -9.53
N MET A 518 5.61 -6.17 -10.13
CA MET A 518 6.68 -5.19 -9.89
C MET A 518 7.66 -5.09 -11.07
N VAL A 519 8.32 -3.95 -11.14
CA VAL A 519 9.45 -3.64 -12.04
C VAL A 519 10.58 -3.01 -11.22
N ILE A 520 11.83 -3.15 -11.70
CA ILE A 520 12.99 -2.46 -11.11
C ILE A 520 13.24 -1.16 -11.87
N SER A 521 13.63 -0.11 -11.16
CA SER A 521 13.94 1.23 -11.67
C SER A 521 15.12 1.80 -10.89
N SER A 522 15.93 2.66 -11.52
CA SER A 522 17.07 3.34 -10.90
C SER A 522 16.77 4.73 -10.36
N ASP A 523 15.56 5.24 -10.64
CA ASP A 523 15.08 6.55 -10.19
C ASP A 523 15.93 7.73 -10.70
N ASP A 524 16.84 8.24 -9.87
CA ASP A 524 17.79 9.31 -10.17
C ASP A 524 19.25 8.81 -10.02
N PRO A 525 19.67 7.83 -10.84
CA PRO A 525 20.93 7.09 -10.65
C PRO A 525 22.15 8.00 -10.49
N SER A 526 22.18 9.07 -11.28
CA SER A 526 23.26 10.03 -11.34
C SER A 526 23.44 10.84 -10.06
N LEU A 527 22.34 11.18 -9.37
CA LEU A 527 22.40 11.84 -8.06
C LEU A 527 22.97 10.90 -7.00
N PHE A 528 22.83 9.60 -7.19
CA PHE A 528 23.43 8.57 -6.34
C PHE A 528 24.85 8.19 -6.80
N GLY A 529 25.36 8.86 -7.83
CA GLY A 529 26.69 8.67 -8.38
C GLY A 529 26.82 7.39 -9.19
N ASN A 530 25.75 6.83 -9.76
CA ASN A 530 25.79 5.67 -10.65
C ASN A 530 25.05 5.98 -11.98
N THR A 531 25.01 5.01 -12.90
CA THR A 531 24.27 5.13 -14.16
C THR A 531 23.69 3.77 -14.53
N GLY A 532 22.64 3.78 -15.35
CA GLY A 532 21.95 2.56 -15.79
C GLY A 532 21.14 1.90 -14.69
N LEU A 533 20.82 0.63 -14.90
CA LEU A 533 19.85 -0.13 -14.10
C LEU A 533 20.47 -1.39 -13.45
N SER A 534 21.69 -1.75 -13.87
CA SER A 534 22.39 -2.95 -13.35
C SER A 534 22.69 -2.88 -11.84
N TYR A 535 22.88 -1.69 -11.27
CA TYR A 535 23.11 -1.53 -9.84
C TYR A 535 21.85 -1.87 -9.03
N ASP A 536 20.71 -1.32 -9.40
CA ASP A 536 19.43 -1.63 -8.75
C ASP A 536 19.00 -3.08 -8.96
N PHE A 537 19.27 -3.68 -10.13
CA PHE A 537 19.09 -5.12 -10.31
C PHE A 537 19.98 -5.95 -9.40
N TYR A 538 21.22 -5.52 -9.16
CA TYR A 538 22.11 -6.20 -8.22
C TYR A 538 21.55 -6.13 -6.80
N GLU A 539 21.13 -4.96 -6.35
CA GLU A 539 20.56 -4.79 -5.01
C GLU A 539 19.25 -5.55 -4.83
N ALA A 540 18.36 -5.51 -5.82
CA ALA A 540 17.11 -6.27 -5.81
C ALA A 540 17.35 -7.79 -5.84
N PHE A 541 18.31 -8.25 -6.64
CA PHE A 541 18.57 -9.68 -6.80
C PHE A 541 19.34 -10.28 -5.61
N VAL A 542 20.40 -9.62 -5.16
CA VAL A 542 21.33 -10.12 -4.15
C VAL A 542 20.86 -9.76 -2.74
N GLY A 543 20.40 -8.52 -2.53
CA GLY A 543 19.91 -8.03 -1.24
C GLY A 543 18.46 -8.45 -0.97
N ILE A 544 17.52 -7.84 -1.70
CA ILE A 544 16.07 -7.93 -1.42
C ILE A 544 15.52 -9.34 -1.70
N GLY A 545 15.88 -9.92 -2.85
CA GLY A 545 15.40 -11.24 -3.27
C GLY A 545 16.02 -12.41 -2.50
N GLY A 546 17.08 -12.15 -1.72
CA GLY A 546 17.80 -13.15 -0.92
C GLY A 546 18.32 -14.33 -1.76
N LEU A 547 18.78 -15.40 -1.10
CA LEU A 547 19.42 -16.54 -1.78
C LEU A 547 18.50 -17.30 -2.75
N LYS A 548 17.18 -17.27 -2.53
CA LYS A 548 16.19 -17.99 -3.34
C LYS A 548 15.90 -17.32 -4.69
N ALA A 549 16.10 -16.00 -4.81
CA ALA A 549 15.97 -15.32 -6.09
C ALA A 549 16.98 -15.88 -7.11
N ASN A 550 16.48 -16.22 -8.29
CA ASN A 550 17.20 -17.03 -9.28
C ASN A 550 17.08 -16.40 -10.69
N LEU A 551 17.56 -17.08 -11.73
CA LEU A 551 17.50 -16.59 -13.11
C LEU A 551 16.05 -16.35 -13.58
N GLY A 552 15.10 -17.15 -13.08
CA GLY A 552 13.67 -16.94 -13.32
C GLY A 552 13.19 -15.60 -12.74
N THR A 553 13.65 -15.21 -11.55
CA THR A 553 13.36 -13.89 -10.97
C THR A 553 13.84 -12.76 -11.87
N LEU A 554 15.09 -12.84 -12.36
CA LEU A 554 15.66 -11.84 -13.27
C LEU A 554 14.88 -11.75 -14.59
N LYS A 555 14.54 -12.91 -15.17
CA LYS A 555 13.78 -13.02 -16.41
C LYS A 555 12.39 -12.40 -16.27
N GLU A 556 11.70 -12.67 -15.17
CA GLU A 556 10.36 -12.16 -14.90
C GLU A 556 10.37 -10.64 -14.68
N LEU A 557 11.32 -10.10 -13.92
CA LEU A 557 11.46 -8.65 -13.72
C LEU A 557 11.74 -7.90 -15.04
N ALA A 558 12.62 -8.45 -15.88
CA ALA A 558 12.90 -7.88 -17.19
C ALA A 558 11.67 -7.91 -18.12
N LEU A 559 10.92 -9.02 -18.15
CA LEU A 559 9.67 -9.10 -18.92
C LEU A 559 8.57 -8.18 -18.35
N ASN A 560 8.47 -8.07 -17.03
CA ASN A 560 7.50 -7.19 -16.37
C ASN A 560 7.69 -5.73 -16.77
N SER A 561 8.94 -5.28 -16.92
CA SER A 561 9.23 -3.92 -17.38
C SER A 561 8.53 -3.60 -18.72
N ILE A 562 8.47 -4.57 -19.65
CA ILE A 562 7.80 -4.42 -20.95
C ILE A 562 6.28 -4.58 -20.78
N ARG A 563 5.82 -5.59 -20.01
CA ARG A 563 4.39 -5.87 -19.79
C ARG A 563 3.65 -4.67 -19.17
N TYR A 564 4.27 -4.01 -18.18
CA TYR A 564 3.70 -2.86 -17.47
C TYR A 564 4.07 -1.50 -18.09
N SER A 565 4.76 -1.48 -19.22
CA SER A 565 5.03 -0.23 -19.96
C SER A 565 3.74 0.43 -20.48
N SER A 566 3.84 1.70 -20.85
CA SER A 566 2.78 2.45 -21.53
C SER A 566 2.76 2.21 -23.05
N LEU A 567 3.62 1.32 -23.56
CA LEU A 567 3.62 0.96 -24.98
C LEU A 567 2.24 0.41 -25.40
N PRO A 568 1.77 0.73 -26.61
CA PRO A 568 0.63 0.06 -27.22
C PRO A 568 0.81 -1.47 -27.25
N PRO A 569 -0.28 -2.27 -27.17
CA PRO A 569 -0.17 -3.73 -27.11
C PRO A 569 0.64 -4.38 -28.25
N HIS A 570 0.56 -3.85 -29.47
CA HIS A 570 1.33 -4.38 -30.60
C HIS A 570 2.84 -4.14 -30.42
N LEU A 571 3.25 -2.95 -29.99
CA LEU A 571 4.66 -2.63 -29.71
C LEU A 571 5.21 -3.41 -28.52
N LYS A 572 4.37 -3.76 -27.53
CA LYS A 572 4.79 -4.66 -26.44
C LYS A 572 5.16 -6.04 -26.96
N ASN A 573 4.38 -6.59 -27.89
CA ASN A 573 4.68 -7.90 -28.48
C ASN A 573 6.00 -7.87 -29.25
N ASP A 574 6.21 -6.83 -30.07
CA ASP A 574 7.46 -6.65 -30.82
C ASP A 574 8.65 -6.48 -29.88
N ALA A 575 8.49 -5.69 -28.81
CA ALA A 575 9.50 -5.51 -27.78
C ALA A 575 9.85 -6.81 -27.06
N ILE A 576 8.86 -7.65 -26.72
CA ILE A 576 9.08 -8.97 -26.12
C ILE A 576 9.87 -9.89 -27.06
N VAL A 577 9.55 -9.89 -28.37
CA VAL A 577 10.29 -10.70 -29.35
C VAL A 577 11.74 -10.23 -29.47
N MET A 578 11.97 -8.92 -29.58
CA MET A 578 13.32 -8.35 -29.62
C MET A 578 14.10 -8.66 -28.33
N TRP A 579 13.45 -8.54 -27.18
CA TRP A 579 14.04 -8.87 -25.89
C TRP A 579 14.37 -10.36 -25.79
N GLN A 580 13.50 -11.26 -26.25
CA GLN A 580 13.72 -12.71 -26.21
C GLN A 580 14.95 -13.11 -27.04
N ASN A 581 15.13 -12.51 -28.22
CA ASN A 581 16.33 -12.75 -29.04
C ASN A 581 17.62 -12.33 -28.32
N LYS A 582 17.61 -11.16 -27.63
CA LYS A 582 18.74 -10.71 -26.82
C LYS A 582 18.95 -11.60 -25.59
N TRP A 583 17.86 -12.09 -24.99
CA TRP A 583 17.91 -13.00 -23.85
C TRP A 583 18.56 -14.33 -24.23
N ASP A 584 18.13 -14.93 -25.34
CA ASP A 584 18.69 -16.20 -25.84
C ASP A 584 20.18 -16.06 -26.17
N ALA A 585 20.58 -14.94 -26.79
CA ALA A 585 21.99 -14.62 -27.02
C ALA A 585 22.76 -14.49 -25.68
N PHE A 586 22.19 -13.78 -24.69
CA PHE A 586 22.76 -13.66 -23.36
C PHE A 586 22.94 -15.02 -22.68
N ILE A 587 21.94 -15.91 -22.73
CA ILE A 587 22.04 -17.27 -22.19
C ILE A 587 23.16 -18.03 -22.90
N SER A 588 23.16 -18.07 -24.23
CA SER A 588 24.16 -18.83 -25.01
C SER A 588 25.61 -18.41 -24.74
N ASN A 589 25.84 -17.12 -24.47
CA ASN A 589 27.17 -16.57 -24.24
C ASN A 589 27.69 -16.77 -22.80
N ASN A 590 26.82 -17.15 -21.86
CA ASN A 590 27.17 -17.24 -20.44
C ASN A 590 26.84 -18.60 -19.81
N SER A 591 26.14 -19.50 -20.51
CA SER A 591 25.70 -20.82 -20.02
C SER A 591 26.80 -21.88 -20.02
#